data_AF-A0A1T2L9P0-F1
#
_entry.id   AF-A0A1T2L9P0-F1
#
_cell.length_a   1.000
_cell.length_b   1.000
_cell.length_c   1.000
_cell.angle_alpha   90.00
_cell.angle_beta   90.00
_cell.angle_gamma   90.00
#
_symmetry.space_group_name_H-M   'P 1'
#
loop_
_entity.id
_entity.type
_entity.pdbx_description
1 polymer ?
#
loop_
_entity_poly.entity_id
_entity_poly.type
_entity_poly.pdbx_seq_one_letter_code
_entity_poly.pdbx_strand_id
1 'polypeptide(L)'
;MRATILSLIVAALMLQGCSIGSMQIWEDDPEIPADRLPADMAQSCPAELPLPRSGSVNDLKSNHIDTAEIYHACKERHNGTVEWIRNREK
;
A
#
# COMPACT_ATOMS: atom_id res chain seq x y z
N MET A 1 -0.13 30.01 -50.93
CA MET A 1 0.51 30.36 -49.63
C MET A 1 -0.49 30.57 -48.48
N ARG A 2 -1.64 31.24 -48.65
CA ARG A 2 -2.62 31.42 -47.56
C ARG A 2 -3.34 30.13 -47.11
N ALA A 3 -3.69 29.25 -48.05
CA ALA A 3 -4.39 28.00 -47.74
C ALA A 3 -3.50 26.98 -46.98
N THR A 4 -2.21 26.94 -47.28
CA THR A 4 -1.24 26.05 -46.61
C THR A 4 -0.99 26.45 -45.15
N ILE A 5 -0.98 27.76 -44.86
CA ILE A 5 -0.83 28.27 -43.49
C ILE A 5 -2.07 27.93 -42.64
N LEU A 6 -3.27 28.09 -43.20
CA LEU A 6 -4.52 27.71 -42.52
C LEU A 6 -4.58 26.22 -42.21
N SER A 7 -4.14 25.36 -43.13
CA SER A 7 -4.09 23.91 -42.92
C SER A 7 -3.11 23.51 -41.82
N LEU A 8 -1.97 24.19 -41.70
CA LEU A 8 -0.97 23.96 -40.66
C LEU A 8 -1.47 24.39 -39.27
N ILE A 9 -2.21 25.51 -39.19
CA ILE A 9 -2.80 25.98 -37.93
C ILE A 9 -3.87 25.01 -37.42
N VAL A 10 -4.74 24.51 -38.31
CA VAL A 10 -5.77 23.53 -37.93
C VAL A 10 -5.14 22.21 -37.47
N ALA A 11 -4.09 21.73 -38.15
CA ALA A 11 -3.36 20.54 -37.73
C ALA A 11 -2.69 20.72 -36.35
N ALA A 12 -2.07 21.87 -36.11
CA ALA A 12 -1.42 22.19 -34.83
C ALA A 12 -2.42 22.29 -33.65
N LEU A 13 -3.64 22.78 -33.91
CA LEU A 13 -4.71 22.86 -32.90
C LEU A 13 -5.29 21.48 -32.55
N MET A 14 -5.34 20.54 -33.50
CA MET A 14 -5.81 19.17 -33.25
C MET A 14 -4.80 18.31 -32.46
N LEU A 15 -3.51 18.66 -32.49
CA LEU A 15 -2.44 17.92 -31.79
C LEU A 15 -2.38 18.21 -30.27
N GLN A 16 -3.03 19.25 -29.77
CA GLN A 16 -3.04 19.61 -28.35
C GLN A 16 -4.06 18.80 -27.52
N GLY A 17 -4.91 18.00 -28.18
CA GLY A 17 -5.97 17.21 -27.53
C GLY A 17 -5.54 15.89 -26.90
N CYS A 18 -4.30 15.41 -27.12
CA CYS A 18 -3.85 14.08 -26.67
C CYS A 18 -2.66 14.08 -25.69
N SER A 19 -2.19 15.25 -25.21
CA SER A 19 -1.12 15.30 -24.20
C SER A 19 -1.52 15.96 -22.88
N ILE A 20 -2.80 16.23 -22.67
CA ILE A 20 -3.38 16.42 -21.33
C ILE A 20 -4.18 15.15 -21.01
N GLY A 21 -3.48 14.02 -20.99
CA GLY A 21 -3.77 13.09 -19.92
C GLY A 21 -3.25 13.82 -18.69
N SER A 22 -4.13 14.42 -17.90
CA SER A 22 -3.79 14.66 -16.51
C SER A 22 -3.32 13.31 -15.99
N MET A 23 -2.01 13.15 -15.83
CA MET A 23 -1.53 12.23 -14.82
C MET A 23 -2.19 12.77 -13.57
N GLN A 24 -3.27 12.13 -13.14
CA GLN A 24 -3.66 12.21 -11.75
C GLN A 24 -2.53 11.47 -11.04
N ILE A 25 -1.41 12.17 -10.88
CA ILE A 25 -0.64 12.04 -9.65
C ILE A 25 -1.73 12.28 -8.62
N TRP A 26 -2.00 11.26 -7.84
CA TRP A 26 -2.86 11.32 -6.66
C TRP A 26 -2.11 12.20 -5.65
N GLU A 27 -1.90 13.46 -6.02
CA GLU A 27 -1.39 14.56 -5.23
C GLU A 27 -2.67 15.30 -4.85
N ASP A 28 -2.95 15.31 -3.56
CA ASP A 28 -4.22 15.73 -2.93
C ASP A 28 -5.35 14.70 -3.02
N ASP A 29 -5.13 13.50 -2.47
CA ASP A 29 -6.24 12.75 -1.85
C ASP A 29 -6.68 13.58 -0.61
N PRO A 30 -7.92 14.09 -0.57
CA PRO A 30 -8.37 15.01 0.46
C PRO A 30 -8.24 14.35 1.83
N GLU A 31 -7.44 14.96 2.72
CA GLU A 31 -7.29 14.61 4.14
C GLU A 31 -7.68 13.16 4.44
N ILE A 32 -6.73 12.22 4.30
CA ILE A 32 -6.87 10.98 5.08
C ILE A 32 -7.08 11.46 6.51
N PRO A 33 -8.25 11.20 7.13
CA PRO A 33 -8.51 11.71 8.46
C PRO A 33 -7.34 11.30 9.32
N ALA A 34 -6.77 12.22 10.09
CA ALA A 34 -5.72 11.89 11.05
C ALA A 34 -6.16 10.73 11.99
N ASP A 35 -7.46 10.45 12.03
CA ASP A 35 -8.13 9.36 12.72
C ASP A 35 -8.20 8.02 11.98
N ARG A 36 -7.54 7.85 10.84
CA ARG A 36 -7.51 6.55 10.15
C ARG A 36 -6.36 5.70 10.68
N LEU A 37 -6.67 4.48 11.13
CA LEU A 37 -5.66 3.50 11.52
C LEU A 37 -4.78 3.16 10.30
N PRO A 38 -3.44 3.27 10.40
CA PRO A 38 -2.54 2.85 9.34
C PRO A 38 -2.82 1.41 8.88
N ALA A 39 -2.79 1.21 7.56
CA ALA A 39 -3.24 -0.05 6.95
C ALA A 39 -2.38 -1.25 7.36
N ASP A 40 -1.10 -1.04 7.64
CA ASP A 40 -0.17 -2.04 8.16
C ASP A 40 -0.54 -2.49 9.58
N MET A 41 -1.08 -1.58 10.40
CA MET A 41 -1.54 -1.88 11.77
C MET A 41 -2.89 -2.61 11.77
N ALA A 42 -3.73 -2.35 10.77
CA ALA A 42 -5.05 -2.99 10.61
C ALA A 42 -4.99 -4.45 10.10
N GLN A 43 -3.80 -4.97 9.80
CA GLN A 43 -3.65 -6.34 9.29
C GLN A 43 -3.93 -7.38 10.39
N SER A 44 -4.83 -8.31 10.07
CA SER A 44 -5.12 -9.45 10.96
C SER A 44 -3.89 -10.35 11.11
N CYS A 45 -3.74 -10.96 12.28
CA CYS A 45 -2.77 -12.02 12.46
C CYS A 45 -3.22 -13.28 11.71
N PRO A 46 -2.28 -14.11 11.24
CA PRO A 46 -2.64 -15.34 10.55
C PRO A 46 -3.46 -16.23 11.48
N ALA A 47 -4.53 -16.81 10.94
CA ALA A 47 -5.41 -17.71 11.70
C ALA A 47 -4.73 -19.02 12.06
N GLU A 48 -3.75 -19.43 11.25
CA GLU A 48 -3.02 -20.68 11.41
C GLU A 48 -1.52 -20.43 11.32
N LEU A 49 -0.76 -21.22 12.07
CA LEU A 49 0.70 -21.22 12.02
C LEU A 49 1.18 -22.26 11.02
N PRO A 50 2.32 -22.03 10.36
CA PRO A 50 2.87 -23.00 9.42
C PRO A 50 3.14 -24.32 10.14
N LEU A 51 2.85 -25.44 9.46
CA LEU A 51 3.25 -26.75 9.93
C LEU A 51 4.71 -27.03 9.55
N PRO A 52 5.44 -27.84 10.33
CA PRO A 52 6.78 -28.26 9.96
C PRO A 52 6.74 -29.12 8.69
N ARG A 53 7.73 -28.97 7.81
CA ARG A 53 7.83 -29.74 6.56
C ARG A 53 7.95 -31.24 6.80
N SER A 54 8.58 -31.64 7.90
CA SER A 54 8.70 -33.03 8.34
C SER A 54 8.93 -33.10 9.85
N GLY A 55 8.96 -34.31 10.41
CA GLY A 55 9.34 -34.55 11.80
C GLY A 55 10.85 -34.52 12.07
N SER A 56 11.68 -34.17 11.10
CA SER A 56 13.13 -34.05 11.31
C SER A 56 13.44 -32.91 12.28
N VAL A 57 14.47 -33.07 13.12
CA VAL A 57 14.86 -32.04 14.11
C VAL A 57 15.15 -30.69 13.44
N ASN A 58 15.76 -30.71 12.24
CA ASN A 58 16.06 -29.48 11.50
C ASN A 58 14.78 -28.79 11.02
N ASP A 59 13.81 -29.53 10.49
CA ASP A 59 12.55 -28.94 10.03
C ASP A 59 11.69 -28.44 11.20
N LEU A 60 11.69 -29.14 12.34
CA LEU A 60 11.02 -28.69 13.56
C LEU A 60 11.66 -27.39 14.09
N LYS A 61 13.00 -27.32 14.10
CA LYS A 61 13.72 -26.12 14.51
C LYS A 61 13.42 -24.93 13.60
N SER A 62 13.47 -25.11 12.28
CA SER A 62 13.13 -24.06 11.32
C SER A 62 11.69 -23.59 11.51
N ASN A 63 10.75 -24.52 11.65
CA ASN A 63 9.35 -24.19 11.89
C ASN A 63 9.13 -23.37 13.17
N HIS A 64 9.88 -23.66 14.24
CA HIS A 64 9.84 -22.85 15.46
C HIS A 64 10.34 -21.42 15.26
N ILE A 65 11.39 -21.22 14.45
CA ILE A 65 11.90 -19.89 14.10
C ILE A 65 10.83 -19.14 13.31
N ASP A 66 10.33 -19.73 12.23
CA ASP A 66 9.31 -19.11 11.35
C ASP A 66 8.05 -18.73 12.15
N THR A 67 7.59 -19.64 13.01
CA THR A 67 6.43 -19.41 13.88
C THR A 67 6.66 -18.28 14.88
N ALA A 68 7.86 -18.20 15.47
CA ALA A 68 8.20 -17.15 16.42
C ALA A 68 8.25 -15.77 15.74
N GLU A 69 8.78 -15.69 14.52
CA GLU A 69 8.82 -14.47 13.73
C GLU A 69 7.40 -13.96 13.40
N ILE A 70 6.52 -14.87 12.98
CA ILE A 70 5.10 -14.56 12.70
C ILE A 70 4.41 -14.02 13.96
N TYR A 71 4.59 -14.71 15.10
CA TYR A 71 4.00 -14.28 16.37
C TYR A 71 4.52 -12.91 16.80
N HIS A 72 5.82 -12.68 16.70
CA HIS A 72 6.45 -11.42 17.06
C HIS A 72 5.89 -10.27 16.20
N ALA A 73 5.83 -10.43 14.89
CA ALA A 73 5.28 -9.42 13.99
C ALA A 73 3.80 -9.09 14.30
N CYS A 74 3.00 -10.12 14.61
CA CYS A 74 1.61 -9.94 15.04
C CYS A 74 1.51 -9.13 16.35
N LYS A 75 2.35 -9.47 17.34
CA LYS A 75 2.40 -8.77 18.63
C LYS A 75 2.75 -7.29 18.45
N GLU A 76 3.76 -6.97 17.64
CA GLU A 76 4.18 -5.59 17.41
C GLU A 76 3.06 -4.76 16.75
N ARG A 77 2.38 -5.30 15.74
CA ARG A 77 1.22 -4.64 15.13
C ARG A 77 0.08 -4.42 16.12
N HIS A 78 -0.23 -5.42 16.95
CA HIS A 78 -1.28 -5.31 17.96
C HIS A 78 -0.94 -4.22 18.98
N ASN A 79 0.30 -4.20 19.49
CA ASN A 79 0.76 -3.19 20.42
C ASN A 79 0.68 -1.78 19.82
N GLY A 80 1.13 -1.63 18.57
CA GLY A 80 1.01 -0.37 17.85
C GLY A 80 -0.45 0.08 17.75
N THR A 81 -1.36 -0.83 17.39
CA THR A 81 -2.79 -0.52 17.28
C THR A 81 -3.36 -0.04 18.62
N VAL A 82 -3.03 -0.72 19.72
CA VAL A 82 -3.45 -0.33 21.07
C VAL A 82 -2.89 1.04 21.44
N GLU A 83 -1.61 1.32 21.15
CA GLU A 83 -0.99 2.62 21.40
C GLU A 83 -1.65 3.74 20.60
N TRP A 84 -1.92 3.49 19.32
CA TRP A 84 -2.61 4.41 18.42
C TRP A 84 -4.00 4.77 18.96
N ILE A 85 -4.77 3.80 19.49
CA ILE A 85 -6.09 4.05 20.11
C ILE A 85 -5.91 4.89 21.38
N ARG A 86 -5.01 4.49 22.28
CA ARG A 86 -4.77 5.18 23.56
C ARG A 86 -4.37 6.64 23.40
N ASN A 87 -3.63 6.96 22.34
CA ASN A 87 -3.20 8.34 22.09
C ASN A 87 -4.33 9.24 21.55
N ARG A 88 -5.46 8.68 21.11
CA ARG A 88 -6.67 9.41 20.70
C ARG A 88 -7.69 9.60 21.80
N GLU A 89 -7.68 8.73 22.80
CA GLU A 89 -8.58 8.84 23.97
C GLU A 89 -8.06 9.83 25.02
N LYS A 90 -6.86 10.39 24.85
CA LYS A 90 -6.26 11.42 25.71
C LYS A 90 -6.64 12.82 25.23
#